data_AF-A0A6P4ZAE6-F1
#
_entry.id   AF-A0A6P4ZAE6-F1
#
_cell.length_a   1.000
_cell.length_b   1.000
_cell.length_c   1.000
_cell.angle_alpha   90.00
_cell.angle_beta   90.00
_cell.angle_gamma   90.00
#
_symmetry.space_group_name_H-M   'P 1'
#
loop_
_entity.id
_entity.type
_entity.pdbx_description
1 polymer ?
#
loop_
_entity_poly.entity_id
_entity_poly.type
_entity_poly.pdbx_seq_one_letter_code
_entity_poly.pdbx_strand_id
1 'polypeptide(L)'
;MCVNEPGTYSCACVPGTFLQGDICAPELIVIPVDTSTETTTVKSENHLADNIIVLEMTMSVPEFLFPAENSELLETVATGLTSFCTRHAREYPACTSSAGRRLIFTEADVHIPSRFPQAAGDRLLLGLYVTYPGSMQVFPSRVLLTVLQHIRMDMEAVLGYNQVLTLSLLNSYAMNDDYTQSPSGHGSSARPTSGEQSEELFHPGMGVGIGLGAVCIIGVLVLITLLYRYKRIQSKVSDLPRGQQVPEPFAGDIPVTDSPTSW
;
A
#
# COMPACT_ATOMS: atom_id res chain seq x y z
N MET A 1 -33.13 -12.60 10.21
CA MET A 1 -34.14 -11.55 10.47
C MET A 1 -35.01 -11.42 9.25
N CYS A 2 -36.32 -11.56 9.39
CA CYS A 2 -37.23 -11.44 8.26
C CYS A 2 -38.10 -10.19 8.43
N VAL A 3 -38.25 -9.46 7.34
CA VAL A 3 -39.03 -8.22 7.27
C VAL A 3 -40.23 -8.49 6.38
N ASN A 4 -41.41 -8.21 6.91
CA ASN A 4 -42.65 -8.33 6.18
C ASN A 4 -42.95 -6.97 5.54
N GLU A 5 -42.80 -6.89 4.22
CA GLU A 5 -43.14 -5.71 3.44
C GLU A 5 -44.53 -5.92 2.81
N PRO A 6 -45.33 -4.86 2.60
CA PRO A 6 -46.64 -5.01 1.98
C PRO A 6 -46.54 -5.64 0.58
N GLY A 7 -46.88 -6.94 0.47
CA GLY A 7 -46.84 -7.70 -0.78
C GLY A 7 -45.63 -8.63 -0.96
N THR A 8 -44.63 -8.57 -0.07
CA THR A 8 -43.40 -9.39 -0.16
C THR A 8 -42.87 -9.76 1.22
N TYR A 9 -42.27 -10.95 1.33
CA TYR A 9 -41.58 -11.39 2.53
C TYR A 9 -40.10 -11.61 2.19
N SER A 10 -39.20 -10.92 2.89
CA SER A 10 -37.76 -11.10 2.71
C SER A 10 -37.08 -11.48 4.02
N CYS A 11 -36.11 -12.38 3.94
CA CYS A 11 -35.28 -12.77 5.07
C CYS A 11 -33.83 -12.40 4.78
N ALA A 12 -33.19 -11.75 5.74
CA ALA A 12 -31.77 -11.46 5.77
C ALA A 12 -31.12 -12.20 6.95
N CYS A 13 -29.81 -12.43 6.87
CA CYS A 13 -29.06 -13.00 7.99
C CYS A 13 -28.93 -12.02 9.16
N VAL A 14 -28.75 -12.54 10.37
CA VAL A 14 -28.54 -11.72 11.58
C VAL A 14 -27.14 -11.08 11.47
N PRO A 15 -26.92 -9.85 11.97
CA PRO A 15 -25.59 -9.25 11.98
C PRO A 15 -24.53 -10.20 12.56
N GLY A 16 -23.39 -10.36 11.88
CA GLY A 16 -22.34 -11.33 12.23
C GLY A 16 -22.50 -12.72 11.59
N THR A 17 -23.46 -12.88 10.69
CA THR A 17 -23.65 -14.11 9.89
C THR A 17 -23.82 -13.75 8.42
N PHE A 18 -23.35 -14.60 7.51
CA PHE A 18 -23.48 -14.42 6.07
C PHE A 18 -24.30 -15.54 5.44
N LEU A 19 -24.91 -15.25 4.28
CA LEU A 19 -25.73 -16.21 3.56
C LEU A 19 -24.82 -17.16 2.75
N GLN A 20 -24.80 -18.44 3.11
CA GLN A 20 -24.08 -19.49 2.37
C GLN A 20 -25.09 -20.48 1.80
N GLY A 21 -25.48 -20.29 0.54
CA GLY A 21 -26.64 -20.98 -0.04
C GLY A 21 -27.95 -20.43 0.55
N ASP A 22 -28.80 -21.31 1.07
CA ASP A 22 -30.10 -20.95 1.68
C ASP A 22 -30.03 -20.87 3.22
N ILE A 23 -28.84 -20.93 3.81
CA ILE A 23 -28.63 -20.96 5.27
C ILE A 23 -27.72 -19.80 5.68
N CYS A 24 -28.10 -19.11 6.75
CA CYS A 24 -27.23 -18.14 7.40
C CYS A 24 -26.20 -18.87 8.26
N ALA A 25 -24.94 -18.81 7.86
CA ALA A 25 -23.83 -19.38 8.60
C ALA A 25 -23.11 -18.26 9.39
N PRO A 26 -22.65 -18.52 10.63
CA PRO A 26 -21.70 -17.63 11.28
C PRO A 26 -20.44 -17.53 10.41
N GLU A 27 -19.77 -16.38 10.47
CA GLU A 27 -18.51 -16.23 9.76
C GLU A 27 -17.53 -17.29 10.25
N LEU A 28 -17.39 -18.37 9.48
CA LEU A 28 -16.43 -19.41 9.75
C LEU A 28 -15.06 -18.78 9.54
N ILE A 29 -14.50 -18.25 10.62
CA ILE A 29 -13.06 -18.14 10.74
C ILE A 29 -12.57 -19.56 10.49
N VAL A 30 -12.02 -19.80 9.30
CA VAL A 30 -11.32 -21.04 8.98
C VAL A 30 -10.05 -21.02 9.81
N ILE A 31 -10.18 -21.33 11.09
CA ILE A 31 -9.06 -21.69 11.93
C ILE A 31 -8.74 -23.13 11.53
N PRO A 32 -7.58 -23.43 10.95
CA PRO A 32 -7.15 -24.80 10.79
C PRO A 32 -6.92 -25.41 12.18
N VAL A 33 -7.95 -26.09 12.68
CA VAL A 33 -7.95 -27.03 13.80
C VAL A 33 -7.54 -28.38 13.21
N ASP A 34 -6.63 -29.19 13.74
CA ASP A 34 -5.65 -29.12 14.82
C ASP A 34 -4.78 -30.38 14.62
N THR A 35 -3.51 -30.33 15.02
CA THR A 35 -2.92 -31.48 15.73
C THR A 35 -1.92 -30.92 16.75
N SER A 36 -2.43 -30.67 17.96
CA SER A 36 -1.78 -30.82 19.28
C SER A 36 -0.47 -30.02 19.49
N THR A 37 -0.28 -29.16 20.49
CA THR A 37 -0.71 -29.20 21.90
C THR A 37 -0.40 -27.82 22.52
N GLU A 38 -1.08 -27.51 23.64
CA GLU A 38 -0.84 -26.39 24.58
C GLU A 38 -1.45 -25.01 24.26
N THR A 39 -2.69 -24.94 24.72
CA THR A 39 -3.46 -23.84 25.31
C THR A 39 -2.64 -22.73 26.00
N THR A 40 -2.47 -21.60 25.33
CA THR A 40 -2.44 -20.24 25.94
C THR A 40 -3.51 -19.38 25.28
N THR A 41 -4.74 -19.59 25.70
CA THR A 41 -5.93 -18.84 25.29
C THR A 41 -6.07 -17.54 26.11
N VAL A 42 -6.49 -16.47 25.43
CA VAL A 42 -6.93 -15.16 25.98
C VAL A 42 -5.82 -14.18 26.38
N LYS A 43 -4.91 -13.90 25.45
CA LYS A 43 -4.21 -12.60 25.33
C LYS A 43 -4.09 -12.11 23.87
N SER A 44 -4.75 -12.81 22.93
CA SER A 44 -4.35 -12.80 21.51
C SER A 44 -4.88 -11.61 20.72
N GLU A 45 -6.09 -11.13 20.99
CA GLU A 45 -6.74 -10.14 20.10
C GLU A 45 -6.23 -8.71 20.32
N ASN A 46 -5.98 -8.33 21.59
CA ASN A 46 -5.44 -7.00 21.91
C ASN A 46 -4.00 -6.81 21.41
N HIS A 47 -3.18 -7.87 21.40
CA HIS A 47 -1.81 -7.77 20.88
C HIS A 47 -1.75 -7.61 19.37
N LEU A 48 -2.76 -8.07 18.62
CA LEU A 48 -2.82 -7.84 17.19
C LEU A 48 -3.20 -6.39 16.87
N ALA A 49 -4.11 -5.79 17.66
CA ALA A 49 -4.52 -4.39 17.50
C ALA A 49 -3.34 -3.41 17.62
N ASP A 50 -2.42 -3.67 18.55
CA ASP A 50 -1.20 -2.87 18.74
C ASP A 50 -0.24 -2.90 17.53
N ASN A 51 -0.39 -3.91 16.67
CA ASN A 51 0.50 -4.12 15.54
C ASN A 51 -0.06 -3.72 14.18
N ILE A 52 -1.28 -3.19 14.15
CA ILE A 52 -1.94 -2.78 12.91
C ILE A 52 -1.57 -1.33 12.56
N ILE A 53 -1.12 -1.15 11.31
CA ILE A 53 -0.94 0.16 10.69
C ILE A 53 -2.20 0.50 9.91
N VAL A 54 -2.71 1.70 10.12
CA VAL A 54 -3.84 2.27 9.37
C VAL A 54 -3.30 3.19 8.30
N LEU A 55 -3.77 2.96 7.07
CA LEU A 55 -3.52 3.73 5.88
C LEU A 55 -4.84 4.40 5.50
N GLU A 56 -4.85 5.72 5.46
CA GLU A 56 -5.97 6.50 4.94
C GLU A 56 -5.68 6.88 3.50
N MET A 57 -6.60 6.57 2.58
CA MET A 57 -6.39 6.74 1.14
C MET A 57 -7.55 7.49 0.48
N THR A 58 -7.25 8.24 -0.58
CA THR A 58 -8.23 8.95 -1.41
C THR A 58 -8.96 8.00 -2.38
N MET A 59 -9.44 6.86 -1.90
CA MET A 59 -10.17 5.88 -2.70
C MET A 59 -11.42 5.41 -1.97
N SER A 60 -12.38 4.83 -2.69
CA SER A 60 -13.58 4.28 -2.08
C SER A 60 -13.42 2.78 -1.76
N VAL A 61 -14.19 2.26 -0.79
CA VAL A 61 -14.18 0.81 -0.49
C VAL A 61 -14.51 -0.05 -1.72
N PRO A 62 -15.53 0.27 -2.55
CA PRO A 62 -15.84 -0.54 -3.73
C PRO A 62 -14.72 -0.58 -4.77
N GLU A 63 -13.95 0.51 -4.88
CA GLU A 63 -12.77 0.58 -5.76
C GLU A 63 -11.67 -0.35 -5.25
N PHE A 64 -11.37 -0.32 -3.95
CA PHE A 64 -10.34 -1.19 -3.38
C PHE A 64 -10.68 -2.69 -3.39
N LEU A 65 -11.96 -3.05 -3.40
CA LEU A 65 -12.39 -4.46 -3.40
C LEU A 65 -12.13 -5.18 -4.73
N PHE A 66 -11.63 -4.49 -5.76
CA PHE A 66 -11.18 -5.16 -6.99
C PHE A 66 -9.90 -5.99 -6.71
N PRO A 67 -9.90 -7.32 -6.97
CA PRO A 67 -8.83 -8.22 -6.53
C PRO A 67 -7.43 -7.84 -7.02
N ALA A 68 -7.32 -7.25 -8.21
CA ALA A 68 -6.04 -6.89 -8.82
C ALA A 68 -5.31 -5.80 -8.04
N GLU A 69 -6.03 -4.77 -7.59
CA GLU A 69 -5.43 -3.62 -6.88
C GLU A 69 -4.94 -4.03 -5.48
N ASN A 70 -5.69 -4.91 -4.81
CA ASN A 70 -5.31 -5.41 -3.50
C ASN A 70 -4.03 -6.26 -3.56
N SER A 71 -3.94 -7.22 -4.50
CA SER A 71 -2.74 -8.07 -4.61
C SER A 71 -1.48 -7.27 -4.95
N GLU A 72 -1.58 -6.28 -5.85
CA GLU A 72 -0.44 -5.45 -6.23
C GLU A 72 0.03 -4.57 -5.07
N LEU A 73 -0.88 -4.01 -4.27
CA LEU A 73 -0.53 -3.25 -3.07
C LEU A 73 0.18 -4.13 -2.04
N LEU A 74 -0.35 -5.32 -1.75
CA LEU A 74 0.24 -6.25 -0.78
C LEU A 74 1.62 -6.75 -1.24
N GLU A 75 1.78 -7.07 -2.52
CA GLU A 75 3.07 -7.40 -3.13
C GLU A 75 4.07 -6.25 -3.02
N THR A 76 3.62 -5.01 -3.22
CA THR A 76 4.44 -3.80 -3.08
C THR A 76 4.92 -3.61 -1.64
N VAL A 77 4.05 -3.84 -0.66
CA VAL A 77 4.41 -3.80 0.76
C VAL A 77 5.45 -4.88 1.09
N ALA A 78 5.23 -6.12 0.64
CA ALA A 78 6.14 -7.23 0.87
C ALA A 78 7.53 -7.00 0.24
N THR A 79 7.56 -6.54 -1.02
CA THR A 79 8.79 -6.22 -1.75
C THR A 79 9.52 -5.05 -1.11
N GLY A 80 8.78 -4.00 -0.74
CA GLY A 80 9.29 -2.84 -0.03
C GLY A 80 9.92 -3.21 1.32
N LEU A 81 9.27 -4.07 2.09
CA LEU A 81 9.76 -4.57 3.36
C LEU A 81 11.02 -5.44 3.21
N THR A 82 11.04 -6.33 2.20
CA THR A 82 12.23 -7.13 1.86
C THR A 82 13.42 -6.24 1.50
N SER A 83 13.20 -5.23 0.65
CA SER A 83 14.21 -4.27 0.23
C SER A 83 14.73 -3.43 1.40
N PHE A 84 13.84 -2.96 2.27
CA PHE A 84 14.19 -2.20 3.47
C PHE A 84 15.01 -3.05 4.43
N CYS A 85 14.53 -4.25 4.77
CA CYS A 85 15.23 -5.13 5.69
C CYS A 85 16.58 -5.60 5.15
N THR A 86 16.72 -5.80 3.85
CA THR A 86 18.02 -6.14 3.24
C THR A 86 19.03 -5.00 3.40
N ARG A 87 18.60 -3.74 3.30
CA ARG A 87 19.46 -2.55 3.42
C ARG A 87 19.77 -2.19 4.87
N HIS A 88 18.80 -2.35 5.77
CA HIS A 88 18.86 -1.85 7.14
C HIS A 88 18.91 -2.95 8.21
N ALA A 89 19.25 -4.20 7.86
CA ALA A 89 19.34 -5.33 8.81
C ALA A 89 20.21 -5.07 10.04
N ARG A 90 21.24 -4.22 9.93
CA ARG A 90 22.12 -3.87 11.05
C ARG A 90 21.50 -2.85 12.01
N GLU A 91 20.63 -1.99 11.50
CA GLU A 91 19.99 -0.90 12.25
C GLU A 91 18.71 -1.39 12.94
N TYR A 92 18.00 -2.32 12.31
CA TYR A 92 16.74 -2.87 12.80
C TYR A 92 16.88 -4.36 13.08
N PRO A 93 17.03 -4.78 14.36
CA PRO A 93 17.10 -6.20 14.73
C PRO A 93 15.88 -7.00 14.27
N ALA A 94 14.72 -6.36 14.16
CA ALA A 94 13.50 -6.95 13.61
C ALA A 94 13.67 -7.46 12.16
N CYS A 95 14.64 -6.94 11.40
CA CYS A 95 14.94 -7.35 10.04
C CYS A 95 15.91 -8.55 9.95
N THR A 96 16.29 -9.14 11.08
CA THR A 96 17.16 -10.32 11.13
C THR A 96 16.39 -11.53 11.64
N SER A 97 16.50 -12.65 10.91
CA SER A 97 16.03 -13.94 11.42
C SER A 97 16.90 -14.40 12.59
N SER A 98 16.36 -15.23 13.49
CA SER A 98 17.13 -15.91 14.54
C SER A 98 18.32 -16.70 13.98
N ALA A 99 18.22 -17.19 12.74
CA ALA A 99 19.29 -17.89 12.03
C ALA A 99 20.29 -16.96 11.32
N GLY A 100 20.18 -15.64 11.47
CA GLY A 100 21.00 -14.65 10.76
C GLY A 100 20.72 -14.56 9.25
N ARG A 101 19.67 -15.25 8.77
CA ARG A 101 19.26 -15.21 7.36
C ARG A 101 18.51 -13.93 7.04
N ARG A 102 18.63 -13.50 5.79
CA ARG A 102 17.83 -12.39 5.25
C ARG A 102 16.36 -12.79 5.22
N LEU A 103 15.50 -11.88 5.67
CA LEU A 103 14.06 -12.06 5.57
C LEU A 103 13.61 -11.71 4.16
N ILE A 104 12.81 -12.59 3.56
CA ILE A 104 12.18 -12.40 2.25
C ILE A 104 10.69 -12.49 2.50
N PHE A 105 10.01 -11.35 2.43
CA PHE A 105 8.57 -11.26 2.61
C PHE A 105 7.86 -11.45 1.26
N THR A 106 6.72 -12.09 1.31
CA THR A 106 5.80 -12.34 0.20
C THR A 106 4.44 -11.71 0.49
N GLU A 107 3.56 -11.64 -0.52
CA GLU A 107 2.18 -11.18 -0.35
C GLU A 107 1.47 -11.92 0.80
N ALA A 108 1.70 -13.23 0.93
CA ALA A 108 1.10 -14.07 1.96
C ALA A 108 1.52 -13.69 3.40
N ASP A 109 2.56 -12.89 3.56
CA ASP A 109 3.02 -12.40 4.86
C ASP A 109 2.36 -11.07 5.26
N VAL A 110 1.65 -10.40 4.34
CA VAL A 110 0.96 -9.13 4.56
C VAL A 110 -0.54 -9.39 4.71
N HIS A 111 -1.09 -9.02 5.87
CA HIS A 111 -2.45 -9.39 6.25
C HIS A 111 -3.32 -8.16 6.46
N ILE A 112 -4.55 -8.24 5.94
CA ILE A 112 -5.61 -7.26 6.18
C ILE A 112 -6.56 -7.86 7.22
N PRO A 113 -6.76 -7.24 8.40
CA PRO A 113 -7.70 -7.74 9.40
C PRO A 113 -9.14 -7.62 8.89
N SER A 114 -10.04 -8.50 9.36
CA SER A 114 -11.45 -8.55 8.92
C SER A 114 -12.24 -7.25 9.11
N ARG A 115 -11.83 -6.38 10.03
CA ARG A 115 -12.45 -5.05 10.24
C ARG A 115 -12.07 -4.00 9.18
N PHE A 116 -11.22 -4.36 8.23
CA PHE A 116 -10.79 -3.53 7.12
C PHE A 116 -11.01 -4.27 5.78
N PRO A 117 -11.15 -3.55 4.65
CA PRO A 117 -11.24 -2.09 4.51
C PRO A 117 -12.49 -1.48 5.18
N GLN A 118 -12.41 -0.22 5.60
CA GLN A 118 -13.53 0.54 6.15
C GLN A 118 -13.67 1.89 5.45
N ALA A 119 -14.91 2.34 5.23
CA ALA A 119 -15.18 3.68 4.72
C ALA A 119 -15.02 4.74 5.82
N ALA A 120 -14.37 5.86 5.50
CA ALA A 120 -14.28 7.05 6.33
C ALA A 120 -14.67 8.28 5.50
N GLY A 121 -15.97 8.50 5.34
CA GLY A 121 -16.50 9.52 4.44
C GLY A 121 -16.27 9.13 2.97
N ASP A 122 -15.54 9.96 2.24
CA ASP A 122 -15.11 9.74 0.85
C ASP A 122 -13.75 9.03 0.73
N ARG A 123 -13.23 8.53 1.86
CA ARG A 123 -11.91 7.92 1.97
C ARG A 123 -11.99 6.45 2.39
N LEU A 124 -10.91 5.75 2.13
CA LEU A 124 -10.69 4.38 2.56
C LEU A 124 -9.75 4.37 3.76
N LEU A 125 -10.13 3.66 4.82
CA LEU A 125 -9.20 3.19 5.84
C LEU A 125 -8.86 1.74 5.55
N LEU A 126 -7.56 1.46 5.40
CA LEU A 126 -7.02 0.13 5.27
C LEU A 126 -6.11 -0.15 6.46
N GLY A 127 -6.39 -1.22 7.18
CA GLY A 127 -5.51 -1.72 8.22
C GLY A 127 -4.66 -2.86 7.68
N LEU A 128 -3.38 -2.85 8.01
CA LEU A 128 -2.50 -3.95 7.67
C LEU A 128 -1.53 -4.28 8.80
N TYR A 129 -1.17 -5.55 8.90
CA TYR A 129 -0.07 -6.04 9.73
C TYR A 129 0.74 -7.05 8.93
N VAL A 130 1.95 -7.35 9.38
CA VAL A 130 2.85 -8.27 8.68
C VAL A 130 3.29 -9.37 9.64
N THR A 131 3.43 -10.60 9.16
CA THR A 131 4.03 -11.72 9.88
C THR A 131 5.44 -12.01 9.37
N TYR A 132 6.27 -12.63 10.21
CA TYR A 132 7.58 -13.10 9.78
C TYR A 132 7.44 -14.26 8.76
N PRO A 133 8.28 -14.33 7.71
CA PRO A 133 8.18 -15.39 6.71
C PRO A 133 8.30 -16.79 7.33
N GLY A 134 7.31 -17.63 7.08
CA GLY A 134 7.24 -19.00 7.61
C GLY A 134 6.95 -19.10 9.11
N SER A 135 6.48 -18.02 9.74
CA SER A 135 6.13 -17.96 11.16
C SER A 135 4.85 -17.15 11.37
N MET A 136 4.10 -17.47 12.42
CA MET A 136 2.92 -16.70 12.84
C MET A 136 3.28 -15.49 13.72
N GLN A 137 4.58 -15.24 13.94
CA GLN A 137 5.03 -14.10 14.73
C GLN A 137 4.78 -12.79 13.98
N VAL A 138 4.17 -11.82 14.66
CA VAL A 138 3.87 -10.50 14.08
C VAL A 138 5.13 -9.64 14.03
N PHE A 139 5.34 -8.98 12.89
CA PHE A 139 6.42 -8.03 12.67
C PHE A 139 6.15 -6.72 13.43
N PRO A 140 7.15 -6.15 14.14
CA PRO A 140 6.93 -4.98 14.99
C PRO A 140 6.37 -3.77 14.22
N SER A 141 5.21 -3.28 14.63
CA SER A 141 4.49 -2.21 13.92
C SER A 141 5.25 -0.90 13.81
N ARG A 142 6.06 -0.53 14.80
CA ARG A 142 6.89 0.70 14.73
C ARG A 142 7.89 0.64 13.58
N VAL A 143 8.51 -0.53 13.36
CA VAL A 143 9.44 -0.73 12.24
C VAL A 143 8.64 -0.77 10.94
N LEU A 144 7.52 -1.50 10.92
CA LEU A 144 6.63 -1.56 9.76
C LEU A 144 6.16 -0.16 9.31
N LEU A 145 5.77 0.72 10.25
CA LEU A 145 5.39 2.10 9.95
C LEU A 145 6.52 2.86 9.26
N THR A 146 7.75 2.75 9.76
CA THR A 146 8.92 3.37 9.12
C THR A 146 9.15 2.83 7.70
N VAL A 147 8.95 1.52 7.50
CA VAL A 147 9.04 0.91 6.16
C VAL A 147 7.96 1.48 5.24
N LEU A 148 6.70 1.49 5.67
CA LEU A 148 5.58 2.01 4.87
C LEU A 148 5.76 3.49 4.54
N GLN A 149 6.31 4.29 5.45
CA GLN A 149 6.68 5.68 5.17
C GLN A 149 7.80 5.77 4.12
N HIS A 150 8.77 4.85 4.14
CA HIS A 150 9.85 4.80 3.16
C HIS A 150 9.36 4.41 1.76
N ILE A 151 8.41 3.49 1.66
CA ILE A 151 7.87 2.97 0.39
C ILE A 151 6.57 3.66 -0.04
N ARG A 152 6.20 4.77 0.60
CA ARG A 152 4.95 5.49 0.31
C ARG A 152 4.77 5.81 -1.16
N MET A 153 5.83 6.31 -1.81
CA MET A 153 5.79 6.64 -3.24
C MET A 153 5.54 5.42 -4.12
N ASP A 154 6.08 4.26 -3.75
CA ASP A 154 5.88 3.01 -4.51
C ASP A 154 4.44 2.51 -4.35
N MET A 155 3.87 2.62 -3.14
CA MET A 155 2.45 2.30 -2.89
C MET A 155 1.53 3.23 -3.70
N GLU A 156 1.78 4.54 -3.67
CA GLU A 156 1.00 5.52 -4.45
C GLU A 156 1.10 5.28 -5.96
N ALA A 157 2.26 4.82 -6.46
CA ALA A 157 2.43 4.48 -7.87
C ALA A 157 1.56 3.30 -8.31
N VAL A 158 1.40 2.28 -7.46
CA VAL A 158 0.57 1.10 -7.72
C VAL A 158 -0.92 1.41 -7.55
N LEU A 159 -1.25 2.27 -6.60
CA LEU A 159 -2.62 2.78 -6.41
C LEU A 159 -3.06 3.77 -7.51
N GLY A 160 -2.17 4.11 -8.45
CA GLY A 160 -2.47 4.95 -9.61
C GLY A 160 -2.71 6.42 -9.24
N TYR A 161 -3.95 6.87 -9.35
CA TYR A 161 -4.34 8.26 -9.02
C TYR A 161 -4.65 8.46 -7.54
N ASN A 162 -4.72 7.37 -6.78
CA ASN A 162 -5.08 7.39 -5.37
C ASN A 162 -3.85 7.67 -4.49
N GLN A 163 -4.00 8.57 -3.52
CA GLN A 163 -2.93 9.00 -2.63
C GLN A 163 -3.09 8.38 -1.25
N VAL A 164 -1.97 8.03 -0.62
CA VAL A 164 -1.92 7.68 0.80
C VAL A 164 -1.87 8.98 1.57
N LEU A 165 -2.96 9.36 2.23
CA LEU A 165 -3.06 10.61 2.99
C LEU A 165 -2.30 10.52 4.31
N THR A 166 -2.57 9.46 5.08
CA THR A 166 -1.99 9.27 6.41
C THR A 166 -1.54 7.82 6.63
N LEU A 167 -0.47 7.68 7.42
CA LEU A 167 0.09 6.40 7.87
C LEU A 167 0.25 6.49 9.39
N SER A 168 -0.43 5.64 10.14
CA SER A 168 -0.40 5.71 11.61
C SER A 168 -0.60 4.35 12.27
N LEU A 169 -0.16 4.21 13.52
CA LEU A 169 -0.52 3.04 14.33
C LEU A 169 -2.00 3.14 14.70
N LEU A 170 -2.73 2.03 14.68
CA LEU A 170 -4.15 2.03 15.02
C LEU A 170 -4.44 2.69 16.37
N ASN A 171 -3.65 2.40 17.41
CA ASN A 171 -3.84 2.98 18.74
C ASN A 171 -3.58 4.50 18.80
N SER A 172 -2.86 5.04 17.82
CA SER A 172 -2.62 6.49 17.68
C SER A 172 -3.60 7.16 16.72
N TYR A 173 -4.33 6.38 15.93
CA TYR A 173 -5.33 6.90 15.03
C TYR A 173 -6.56 7.26 15.84
N ALA A 174 -6.74 8.54 16.12
CA ALA A 174 -8.00 9.04 16.63
C ALA A 174 -9.03 8.90 15.52
N MET A 175 -9.81 7.81 15.55
CA MET A 175 -11.05 7.78 14.78
C MET A 175 -11.89 8.93 15.32
N ASN A 176 -12.04 9.99 14.52
CA ASN A 176 -13.06 10.97 14.80
C ASN A 176 -14.39 10.20 14.73
N ASP A 177 -15.06 10.05 15.87
CA ASP A 177 -16.34 9.33 15.97
C ASP A 177 -17.38 9.86 14.97
N ASP A 178 -17.20 11.10 14.51
CA ASP A 178 -18.01 11.76 13.47
C ASP A 178 -18.05 10.98 12.14
N TYR A 179 -17.05 10.16 11.81
CA TYR A 179 -17.07 9.33 10.60
C TYR A 179 -17.94 8.08 10.71
N THR A 180 -18.28 7.65 11.93
CA THR A 180 -19.13 6.45 12.15
C THR A 180 -20.61 6.77 12.14
N GLN A 181 -21.00 8.04 12.19
CA GLN A 181 -22.37 8.43 11.90
C GLN A 181 -22.60 8.29 10.40
N SER A 182 -23.13 7.12 10.01
CA SER A 182 -23.83 6.97 8.72
C SER A 182 -24.69 8.22 8.54
N PRO A 183 -24.68 8.87 7.35
CA PRO A 183 -25.42 10.10 7.11
C PRO A 183 -26.87 9.81 7.49
N SER A 184 -27.22 10.22 8.70
CA SER A 184 -28.49 9.84 9.27
C SER A 184 -29.51 10.51 8.37
N GLY A 185 -30.30 9.69 7.68
CA GLY A 185 -31.39 10.11 6.84
C GLY A 185 -32.46 10.76 7.70
N HIS A 186 -32.15 11.89 8.33
CA HIS A 186 -33.13 12.86 8.73
C HIS A 186 -33.62 13.51 7.45
N GLY A 187 -34.61 12.85 6.86
CA GLY A 187 -35.59 13.49 6.00
C GLY A 187 -36.23 14.62 6.79
N SER A 188 -35.59 15.79 6.78
CA SER A 188 -36.27 17.04 7.09
C SER A 188 -36.78 17.60 5.78
N SER A 189 -38.06 17.33 5.55
CA SER A 189 -38.92 18.08 4.66
C SER A 189 -38.83 19.57 5.02
N ALA A 190 -37.90 20.28 4.38
CA ALA A 190 -37.77 21.72 4.46
C ALA A 190 -37.90 22.29 3.05
N ARG A 191 -39.15 22.60 2.73
CA ARG A 191 -39.63 23.76 1.97
C ARG A 191 -38.56 24.55 1.19
N PRO A 192 -38.73 24.73 -0.14
CA PRO A 192 -37.84 25.60 -0.92
C PRO A 192 -38.06 27.04 -0.47
N THR A 193 -37.09 27.61 0.25
CA THR A 193 -37.04 29.05 0.49
C THR A 193 -36.32 29.67 -0.71
N SER A 194 -37.13 30.25 -1.58
CA SER A 194 -36.69 31.09 -2.68
C SER A 194 -35.88 32.28 -2.17
N GLY A 195 -34.76 32.54 -2.82
CA GLY A 195 -34.27 33.91 -3.03
C GLY A 195 -33.46 34.50 -1.89
N GLU A 196 -32.14 34.34 -1.96
CA GLU A 196 -31.25 35.44 -1.61
C GLU A 196 -30.08 35.43 -2.61
N GLN A 197 -30.16 36.38 -3.55
CA GLN A 197 -29.06 36.74 -4.43
C GLN A 197 -27.92 37.25 -3.55
N SER A 198 -26.94 36.40 -3.27
CA SER A 198 -25.64 36.86 -2.78
C SER A 198 -24.88 37.35 -4.01
N GLU A 199 -24.90 38.65 -4.23
CA GLU A 199 -24.01 39.34 -5.17
C GLU A 199 -22.57 38.92 -4.85
N GLU A 200 -21.99 38.14 -5.76
CA GLU A 200 -20.57 37.84 -5.75
C GLU A 200 -19.80 39.16 -5.93
N LEU A 201 -19.22 39.62 -4.84
CA LEU A 201 -18.27 40.71 -4.82
C LEU A 201 -16.97 40.20 -5.47
N PHE A 202 -16.94 40.23 -6.80
CA PHE A 202 -15.74 39.96 -7.60
C PHE A 202 -14.62 40.94 -7.18
N HIS A 203 -13.62 40.43 -6.47
CA HIS A 203 -12.37 41.16 -6.24
C HIS A 203 -11.52 41.13 -7.52
N PRO A 204 -11.25 42.28 -8.17
CA PRO A 204 -10.59 42.36 -9.48
C PRO A 204 -9.06 42.24 -9.38
N GLY A 205 -8.55 41.32 -8.54
CA GLY A 205 -7.12 41.18 -8.25
C GLY A 205 -6.49 39.82 -8.60
N MET A 206 -7.28 38.76 -8.79
CA MET A 206 -6.75 37.38 -8.93
C MET A 206 -6.50 36.91 -10.37
N GLY A 207 -6.76 37.74 -11.38
CA GLY A 207 -6.58 37.36 -12.79
C GLY A 207 -5.13 37.34 -13.29
N VAL A 208 -4.18 37.93 -12.54
CA VAL A 208 -2.78 38.09 -13.00
C VAL A 208 -1.88 36.94 -12.54
N GLY A 209 -2.24 36.20 -11.49
CA GLY A 209 -1.40 35.13 -10.92
C GLY A 209 -1.31 33.87 -11.78
N ILE A 210 -2.40 33.50 -12.47
CA ILE A 210 -2.47 32.24 -13.21
C ILE A 210 -1.67 32.31 -14.53
N GLY A 211 -1.59 33.50 -15.14
CA GLY A 211 -0.82 33.70 -16.38
C GLY A 211 0.70 33.56 -16.17
N LEU A 212 1.24 34.04 -15.05
CA LEU A 212 2.67 33.99 -14.78
C LEU A 212 3.16 32.55 -14.51
N GLY A 213 2.35 31.76 -13.79
CA GLY A 213 2.66 30.37 -13.48
C GLY A 213 2.83 29.49 -14.72
N ALA A 214 1.92 29.63 -15.69
CA ALA A 214 1.97 28.86 -16.93
C ALA A 214 3.21 29.19 -17.77
N VAL A 215 3.60 30.47 -17.86
CA VAL A 215 4.79 30.89 -18.59
C VAL A 215 6.08 30.37 -17.93
N CYS A 216 6.15 30.37 -16.60
CA CYS A 216 7.30 29.81 -15.88
C CYS A 216 7.43 28.30 -16.09
N ILE A 217 6.33 27.54 -16.03
CA ILE A 217 6.36 26.08 -16.24
C ILE A 217 6.82 25.74 -17.66
N ILE A 218 6.29 26.43 -18.68
CA ILE A 218 6.70 26.23 -20.07
C ILE A 218 8.19 26.57 -20.23
N GLY A 219 8.67 27.65 -19.61
CA GLY A 219 10.08 28.04 -19.63
C GLY A 219 11.01 26.96 -19.03
N VAL A 220 10.63 26.37 -17.90
CA VAL A 220 11.39 25.28 -17.25
C VAL A 220 11.42 24.03 -18.14
N LEU A 221 10.29 23.65 -18.75
CA LEU A 221 10.23 22.49 -19.65
C LEU A 221 11.09 22.68 -20.91
N VAL A 222 11.09 23.88 -21.50
CA VAL A 222 11.97 24.21 -22.63
C VAL A 222 13.44 24.14 -22.21
N LEU A 223 13.80 24.67 -21.04
CA LEU A 223 15.17 24.61 -20.52
C LEU A 223 15.64 23.16 -20.31
N ILE A 224 14.82 22.31 -19.68
CA ILE A 224 15.13 20.88 -19.49
C ILE A 224 15.34 20.20 -20.84
N THR A 225 14.47 20.47 -21.82
CA THR A 225 14.56 19.90 -23.16
C THR A 225 15.85 20.33 -23.89
N LEU A 226 16.25 21.60 -23.73
CA LEU A 226 17.51 22.11 -24.27
C LEU A 226 18.73 21.47 -23.61
N LEU A 227 18.73 21.33 -22.28
CA LEU A 227 19.81 20.66 -21.54
C LEU A 227 19.93 19.19 -21.96
N TYR A 228 18.81 18.50 -22.16
CA TYR A 228 18.80 17.11 -22.62
C TYR A 228 19.36 16.98 -24.04
N ARG A 229 19.00 17.90 -24.95
CA ARG A 229 19.57 17.95 -26.31
C ARG A 229 21.05 18.26 -26.30
N TYR A 230 21.50 19.18 -25.44
CA TYR A 230 22.92 19.53 -25.30
C TYR A 230 23.75 18.33 -24.82
N LYS A 231 23.27 17.62 -23.79
CA LYS A 231 23.92 16.41 -23.27
C LYS A 231 24.01 15.30 -24.33
N ARG A 232 22.96 15.13 -25.14
CA ARG A 232 22.93 14.15 -26.24
C ARG A 232 23.90 14.47 -27.38
N ILE A 233 24.17 15.75 -27.64
CA ILE A 233 25.18 16.14 -28.64
C ILE A 233 26.58 15.87 -28.10
N GLN A 234 26.85 16.19 -26.83
CA GLN A 234 28.15 15.91 -26.22
C GLN A 234 28.47 14.41 -26.15
N SER A 235 27.50 13.55 -25.85
CA SER A 235 27.74 12.11 -25.81
C SER A 235 28.17 11.53 -27.17
N LYS A 236 27.80 12.16 -28.28
CA LYS A 236 28.23 11.73 -29.62
C LYS A 236 29.64 12.16 -30.00
N VAL A 237 30.23 13.13 -29.29
CA VAL A 237 31.58 13.62 -29.57
C VAL A 237 32.64 12.79 -28.82
N SER A 238 32.26 12.08 -27.77
CA SER A 238 33.17 11.20 -27.01
C SER A 238 33.42 9.84 -27.69
N ASP A 239 32.67 9.49 -28.72
CA ASP A 239 32.82 8.25 -29.49
C ASP A 239 33.73 8.40 -30.72
N LEU A 240 34.56 9.47 -30.79
CA LEU A 240 35.65 9.46 -31.75
C LEU A 240 36.68 8.39 -31.33
N PRO A 241 36.98 7.41 -32.21
CA PRO A 241 37.80 6.26 -31.87
C PRO A 241 39.20 6.73 -31.45
N ARG A 242 39.46 6.65 -30.16
CA ARG A 242 40.77 6.87 -29.57
C ARG A 242 41.67 5.73 -30.01
N GLY A 243 42.49 6.00 -31.01
CA GLY A 243 43.76 5.31 -31.27
C GLY A 243 43.65 3.80 -31.42
N GLN A 244 43.63 3.37 -32.68
CA GLN A 244 43.98 2.04 -33.14
C GLN A 244 45.23 1.51 -32.39
N GLN A 245 45.00 0.69 -31.36
CA GLN A 245 46.05 -0.06 -30.69
C GLN A 245 46.51 -1.16 -31.63
N VAL A 246 47.82 -1.15 -31.89
CA VAL A 246 48.56 -2.16 -32.63
C VAL A 246 48.37 -3.51 -31.92
N PRO A 247 47.95 -4.58 -32.62
CA PRO A 247 47.79 -5.89 -32.01
C PRO A 247 49.14 -6.46 -31.57
N GLU A 248 49.27 -6.75 -30.28
CA GLU A 248 50.36 -7.59 -29.75
C GLU A 248 50.23 -9.03 -30.28
N PRO A 249 51.36 -9.68 -30.63
CA PRO A 249 51.36 -11.04 -31.12
C PRO A 249 51.02 -12.03 -30.01
N PHE A 250 50.04 -12.89 -30.28
CA PHE A 250 49.65 -14.02 -29.46
C PHE A 250 50.84 -14.97 -29.23
N ALA A 251 51.33 -15.02 -27.99
CA ALA A 251 52.05 -16.17 -27.49
C ALA A 251 51.01 -17.21 -27.05
N GLY A 252 50.92 -18.30 -27.83
CA GLY A 252 50.24 -19.51 -27.40
C GLY A 252 51.01 -20.21 -26.28
N ASP A 253 50.31 -21.11 -25.58
CA ASP A 253 50.77 -22.29 -24.82
C ASP A 253 49.84 -22.48 -23.60
N ILE A 254 49.38 -23.65 -23.13
CA ILE A 254 49.42 -25.09 -23.43
C ILE A 254 48.25 -25.67 -22.59
N PRO A 255 47.45 -26.63 -23.06
CA PRO A 255 46.49 -27.33 -22.18
C PRO A 255 47.22 -28.35 -21.30
N VAL A 256 47.18 -28.16 -19.98
CA VAL A 256 47.65 -29.16 -19.00
C VAL A 256 46.51 -30.13 -18.70
N THR A 257 46.65 -31.34 -19.22
CA THR A 257 46.00 -32.57 -18.78
C THR A 257 46.58 -33.04 -17.44
N ASP A 258 45.72 -33.40 -16.49
CA ASP A 258 45.90 -34.46 -15.47
C ASP A 258 44.68 -34.42 -14.53
N SER A 259 44.12 -35.47 -13.94
CA SER A 259 44.17 -36.94 -14.04
C SER A 259 43.05 -37.44 -13.08
N PRO A 260 42.44 -38.61 -13.27
CA PRO A 260 41.40 -39.12 -12.37
C PRO A 260 42.03 -39.87 -11.19
N THR A 261 41.55 -39.63 -9.96
CA THR A 261 41.87 -40.45 -8.78
C THR A 261 40.61 -41.19 -8.34
N SER A 262 40.63 -42.51 -8.56
CA SER A 262 39.80 -43.50 -7.89
C SER A 262 40.13 -43.58 -6.41
N TRP A 263 39.11 -43.72 -5.54
CA TRP A 263 38.98 -44.74 -4.48
C TRP A 263 37.49 -44.86 -4.14
#